data_AF-A0A2E6TAE3-F1
#
_entry.id   AF-A0A2E6TAE3-F1
#
_cell.length_a   1.000
_cell.length_b   1.000
_cell.length_c   1.000
_cell.angle_alpha   90.00
_cell.angle_beta   90.00
_cell.angle_gamma   90.00
#
_symmetry.space_group_name_H-M   'P 1'
#
loop_
_entity.id
_entity.type
_entity.pdbx_description
1 polymer ?
#
loop_
_entity_poly.entity_id
_entity_poly.type
_entity_poly.pdbx_seq_one_letter_code
_entity_poly.pdbx_strand_id
1 'polypeptide(L)'
;MIINCKCGLHQFEVNKNEIPKQGRKVQCGVCNKIWFQTPFGKEEITTPKKSNHFFAYLFLIILITLSFIGIMETFKDKLILKIPKLEQYYTIIEVLLINIFANLKNLISVFGIRN
;
A
#
# COMPACT_ATOMS: atom_id res chain seq x y z
N MET A 1 21.59 -19.56 -24.48
CA MET A 1 20.21 -19.18 -24.12
C MET A 1 20.25 -18.60 -22.72
N ILE A 2 19.53 -17.52 -22.45
CA ILE A 2 19.53 -16.88 -21.13
C ILE A 2 18.38 -17.47 -20.31
N ILE A 3 18.66 -17.89 -19.09
CA ILE A 3 17.65 -18.33 -18.12
C ILE A 3 17.63 -17.39 -16.92
N ASN A 4 16.43 -17.06 -16.44
CA ASN A 4 16.24 -16.21 -15.27
C ASN A 4 16.09 -17.05 -14.01
N CYS A 5 16.77 -16.66 -12.93
CA CYS A 5 16.54 -17.24 -11.61
C CYS A 5 15.10 -16.99 -11.16
N LYS A 6 14.45 -17.99 -10.55
CA LYS A 6 13.14 -17.83 -9.87
C LYS A 6 13.18 -16.90 -8.64
N CYS A 7 14.35 -16.38 -8.28
CA CYS A 7 14.52 -15.30 -7.31
C CYS A 7 14.29 -13.91 -7.91
N GLY A 8 14.36 -13.75 -9.23
CA GLY A 8 14.15 -12.48 -9.93
C GLY A 8 15.37 -11.54 -9.97
N LEU A 9 16.50 -11.92 -9.39
CA LEU A 9 17.67 -11.03 -9.22
C LEU A 9 18.86 -11.39 -10.13
N HIS A 10 18.89 -12.59 -10.71
CA HIS A 10 20.06 -13.10 -11.43
C HIS A 10 19.66 -13.78 -12.75
N GLN A 11 20.54 -13.66 -13.75
CA GLN A 11 20.40 -14.26 -15.07
C GLN A 11 21.66 -15.08 -15.40
N PHE A 12 21.49 -16.17 -16.12
CA PHE A 12 22.57 -17.08 -16.49
C PHE A 12 22.53 -17.38 -17.98
N GLU A 13 23.68 -17.26 -18.65
CA GLU A 13 23.86 -17.74 -20.01
C GLU A 13 24.20 -19.24 -19.99
N VAL A 14 23.41 -20.04 -20.69
CA VAL A 14 23.47 -21.50 -20.69
C VAL A 14 23.49 -22.01 -22.14
N ASN A 15 24.23 -23.07 -22.43
CA ASN A 15 24.25 -23.65 -23.76
C ASN A 15 22.91 -24.34 -24.08
N LYS A 16 22.41 -24.20 -25.31
CA LYS A 16 21.16 -24.86 -25.76
C LYS A 16 21.21 -26.39 -25.62
N ASN A 17 22.41 -26.97 -25.65
CA ASN A 17 22.62 -28.42 -25.52
C ASN A 17 22.55 -28.90 -24.06
N GLU A 18 22.69 -28.01 -23.08
CA GLU A 18 22.69 -28.37 -21.65
C GLU A 18 21.28 -28.57 -21.08
N ILE A 19 20.28 -28.02 -21.77
CA ILE A 19 18.86 -28.13 -21.40
C ILE A 19 18.14 -28.92 -22.50
N PRO A 20 17.90 -30.23 -22.30
CA PRO A 20 17.25 -31.06 -23.30
C PRO A 20 15.80 -30.62 -23.54
N LYS A 21 15.21 -31.02 -24.68
CA LYS A 21 13.82 -30.68 -25.07
C LYS A 21 12.78 -31.04 -24.01
N GLN A 22 13.00 -32.14 -23.30
CA GLN A 22 12.16 -32.61 -22.18
C GLN A 22 12.28 -31.75 -20.91
N GLY A 23 13.23 -30.83 -20.85
CA GLY A 23 13.57 -30.05 -19.67
C GLY A 23 14.47 -30.78 -18.67
N ARG A 24 14.96 -30.05 -17.68
CA ARG A 24 15.81 -30.56 -16.59
C ARG A 24 15.65 -29.70 -15.34
N LYS A 25 15.87 -30.28 -14.14
CA LYS A 25 16.00 -29.51 -12.89
C LYS A 25 17.34 -28.78 -12.87
N VAL A 26 17.30 -27.47 -12.66
CA VAL A 26 18.47 -26.59 -12.55
C VAL A 26 18.52 -25.95 -11.16
N GLN A 27 19.71 -25.60 -10.70
CA GLN A 27 19.95 -24.94 -9.42
C GLN A 27 20.66 -23.61 -9.65
N CYS A 28 20.20 -22.55 -8.98
CA CYS A 28 20.89 -21.26 -8.96
C CYS A 28 22.14 -21.36 -8.10
N GLY A 29 23.31 -21.02 -8.65
CA GLY A 29 24.59 -21.01 -7.91
C GLY A 29 24.74 -19.86 -6.90
N VAL A 30 23.82 -18.87 -6.89
CA VAL A 30 23.88 -17.72 -5.98
C VAL A 30 22.88 -17.86 -4.82
N CYS A 31 21.63 -18.24 -5.11
CA CYS A 31 20.57 -18.32 -4.10
C CYS A 31 20.11 -19.76 -3.79
N ASN A 32 20.77 -20.78 -4.33
CA ASN A 32 20.49 -22.22 -4.14
C ASN A 32 19.07 -22.69 -4.46
N LYS A 33 18.26 -21.88 -5.16
CA LYS A 33 16.90 -22.25 -5.55
C LYS A 33 16.95 -23.26 -6.70
N ILE A 34 16.13 -24.30 -6.62
CA ILE A 34 16.04 -25.37 -7.62
C ILE A 34 14.69 -25.27 -8.34
N TRP A 35 14.69 -25.35 -9.68
CA TRP A 35 13.45 -25.36 -10.48
C TRP A 35 13.59 -26.21 -11.74
N PHE A 36 12.46 -26.53 -12.38
CA PHE A 36 12.45 -27.24 -13.66
C PHE A 36 12.47 -26.25 -14.82
N GLN A 37 13.44 -26.39 -15.73
CA GLN A 37 13.65 -25.49 -16.87
C GLN A 37 13.47 -26.25 -18.18
N THR A 38 12.62 -25.72 -19.06
CA THR A 38 12.46 -26.16 -20.46
C THR A 38 13.19 -25.20 -21.40
N PRO A 39 13.64 -25.66 -22.60
CA PRO A 39 14.39 -24.81 -23.54
C PRO A 39 13.51 -23.75 -24.22
N PHE A 40 12.20 -24.02 -24.34
CA PHE A 40 11.18 -23.03 -24.65
C PHE A 40 10.53 -22.65 -23.33
N GLY A 41 11.12 -21.68 -22.64
CA GLY A 41 10.42 -21.03 -21.55
C GLY A 41 9.18 -20.40 -22.15
N LYS A 42 7.98 -20.84 -21.72
CA LYS A 42 6.90 -19.86 -21.67
C LYS A 42 7.46 -18.75 -20.80
N GLU A 43 7.76 -17.62 -21.42
CA GLU A 43 7.78 -16.38 -20.68
C GLU A 43 6.39 -16.27 -20.08
N GLU A 44 6.20 -16.83 -18.90
CA GLU A 44 5.37 -16.13 -17.92
C GLU A 44 6.05 -14.78 -17.84
N ILE A 45 5.52 -13.83 -18.62
CA ILE A 45 5.70 -12.41 -18.41
C ILE A 45 5.53 -12.29 -16.91
N THR A 46 6.65 -12.18 -16.20
CA THR A 46 6.63 -11.79 -14.81
C THR A 46 6.21 -10.35 -14.90
N THR A 47 4.90 -10.14 -15.02
CA THR A 47 4.29 -8.83 -14.83
C THR A 47 4.97 -8.32 -13.58
N PRO A 48 5.64 -7.16 -13.63
CA PRO A 48 6.37 -6.63 -12.49
C PRO A 48 5.43 -6.77 -11.31
N LYS A 49 5.81 -7.58 -10.32
CA LYS A 49 4.96 -7.93 -9.19
C LYS A 49 4.45 -6.60 -8.66
N LYS A 50 3.18 -6.28 -8.97
CA LYS A 50 2.60 -4.96 -8.76
C LYS A 50 2.51 -4.82 -7.25
N SER A 51 3.58 -4.30 -6.65
CA SER A 51 3.62 -3.98 -5.24
C SER A 51 2.50 -2.98 -5.02
N ASN A 52 1.57 -3.34 -4.15
CA ASN A 52 0.47 -2.47 -3.75
C ASN A 52 1.05 -1.29 -2.95
N HIS A 53 1.63 -0.30 -3.64
CA HIS A 53 1.96 1.01 -3.08
C HIS A 53 0.71 1.79 -2.63
N PHE A 54 -0.48 1.18 -2.72
CA PHE A 54 -1.73 1.67 -2.17
C PHE A 54 -1.59 2.09 -0.70
N PHE A 55 -0.97 1.27 0.15
CA PHE A 55 -0.82 1.62 1.57
C PHE A 55 0.11 2.81 1.80
N ALA A 56 1.17 2.93 1.00
CA ALA A 56 2.08 4.08 1.06
C ALA A 56 1.38 5.36 0.61
N TYR A 57 0.58 5.28 -0.46
CA TYR A 57 -0.21 6.42 -0.95
C TYR A 57 -1.32 6.82 0.03
N LEU A 58 -2.00 5.84 0.65
CA LEU A 58 -3.00 6.08 1.68
C LEU A 58 -2.37 6.80 2.89
N PHE A 59 -1.21 6.32 3.36
CA PHE A 59 -0.47 6.95 4.44
C PHE A 59 -0.06 8.38 4.09
N LEU A 60 0.43 8.60 2.87
CA LEU A 60 0.80 9.93 2.39
C LEU A 60 -0.41 10.89 2.33
N ILE A 61 -1.58 10.42 1.89
CA ILE A 61 -2.82 11.22 1.92
C ILE A 61 -3.18 11.59 3.36
N ILE A 62 -3.12 10.63 4.30
CA ILE A 62 -3.42 10.89 5.71
C ILE A 62 -2.52 12.02 6.24
N LEU A 63 -1.21 11.96 5.97
CA LEU A 63 -0.28 13.01 6.39
C LEU A 63 -0.63 14.39 5.81
N ILE A 64 -0.97 14.46 4.51
CA ILE A 64 -1.37 15.72 3.87
C ILE A 64 -2.64 16.27 4.51
N THR A 65 -3.65 15.43 4.76
CA THR A 65 -4.91 15.86 5.35
C THR A 65 -4.73 16.37 6.78
N LEU A 66 -3.92 15.70 7.61
CA LEU A 66 -3.61 16.14 8.97
C LEU A 66 -2.88 17.48 8.98
N SER A 67 -1.93 17.68 8.06
CA SER A 67 -1.25 18.95 7.89
C SER A 67 -2.22 20.07 7.52
N PHE A 68 -3.13 19.81 6.56
CA PHE A 68 -4.14 20.77 6.14
C PHE A 68 -5.11 21.13 7.27
N ILE A 69 -5.57 20.15 8.04
CA ILE A 69 -6.45 20.38 9.20
C ILE A 69 -5.76 21.29 10.22
N GLY A 70 -4.48 21.04 10.54
CA GLY A 70 -3.72 21.87 11.49
C GLY A 70 -3.56 23.32 11.02
N ILE A 71 -3.34 23.52 9.72
CA ILE A 71 -3.30 24.85 9.10
C ILE A 71 -4.65 25.54 9.27
N MET A 72 -5.74 24.87 8.91
CA MET A 72 -7.09 25.43 9.01
C MET A 72 -7.47 25.84 10.44
N GLU A 73 -7.08 25.04 11.43
CA GLU A 73 -7.30 25.35 12.85
C GLU A 73 -6.50 26.60 13.28
N THR A 74 -5.22 26.67 12.89
CA THR A 74 -4.34 27.81 13.24
C THR A 74 -4.86 29.13 12.67
N PHE A 75 -5.52 29.10 11.51
CA PHE A 75 -6.06 30.29 10.86
C PHE A 75 -7.54 30.54 11.15
N LYS A 76 -8.19 29.71 11.98
CA LYS A 76 -9.64 29.77 12.26
C LYS A 76 -10.15 31.18 12.54
N ASP A 77 -9.57 31.88 13.51
CA ASP A 77 -10.02 33.22 13.92
C ASP A 77 -9.92 34.24 12.78
N LYS A 78 -8.82 34.21 12.03
CA LYS A 78 -8.60 35.10 10.88
C LYS A 78 -9.57 34.80 9.74
N LEU A 79 -9.98 33.55 9.57
CA LEU A 79 -10.95 33.14 8.57
C LEU A 79 -12.37 33.54 8.97
N ILE A 80 -12.72 33.39 10.26
CA ILE A 80 -14.01 33.84 10.81
C ILE A 80 -14.15 35.36 10.68
N LEU A 81 -13.08 36.11 10.98
CA LEU A 81 -13.10 37.58 10.85
C LEU A 81 -13.33 38.05 9.40
N LYS A 82 -12.78 37.34 8.41
CA LYS A 82 -13.00 37.67 6.98
C LYS A 82 -14.34 37.18 6.46
N ILE A 83 -14.85 36.08 7.01
CA ILE A 83 -16.08 35.42 6.56
C ILE A 83 -16.88 35.06 7.81
N PRO A 84 -17.73 35.96 8.34
CA PRO A 84 -18.46 35.71 9.59
C PRO A 84 -19.40 34.50 9.52
N LYS A 85 -19.85 34.14 8.31
CA LYS A 85 -20.63 32.90 8.05
C LYS A 85 -19.85 31.62 8.42
N LEU A 86 -18.52 31.68 8.48
CA LEU A 86 -17.68 30.55 8.79
C LEU A 86 -17.72 30.16 10.28
N GLU A 87 -18.09 31.09 11.17
CA GLU A 87 -18.31 30.80 12.59
C GLU A 87 -19.37 29.71 12.78
N GLN A 88 -20.53 29.89 12.14
CA GLN A 88 -21.62 28.91 12.19
C GLN A 88 -21.19 27.55 11.64
N TYR A 89 -20.36 27.53 10.60
CA TYR A 89 -19.83 26.29 10.04
C TYR A 89 -18.96 25.53 11.05
N TYR A 90 -18.02 26.22 11.72
CA TYR A 90 -17.17 25.58 12.73
C TYR A 90 -17.99 25.04 13.92
N THR A 91 -18.96 25.81 14.41
CA THR A 91 -19.84 25.37 15.51
C THR A 91 -20.65 24.12 15.14
N ILE A 92 -21.16 24.04 13.90
CA ILE A 92 -21.87 22.86 13.42
C ILE A 92 -20.94 21.63 13.38
N ILE A 93 -19.71 21.81 12.91
CA ILE A 93 -18.70 20.74 12.88
C ILE A 93 -18.37 20.25 14.30
N GLU A 94 -18.21 21.15 15.26
CA GLU A 94 -17.95 20.81 16.66
C GLU A 94 -19.11 19.98 17.27
N VAL A 95 -20.36 20.43 17.08
CA VAL A 95 -21.54 19.69 17.56
C VAL A 95 -21.63 18.30 16.90
N LEU A 96 -21.36 18.23 15.60
CA LEU A 96 -21.39 16.98 14.85
C LEU A 96 -20.30 16.01 15.35
N LEU A 97 -19.09 16.49 15.62
CA LEU A 97 -18.01 15.70 16.21
C LEU A 97 -18.42 15.16 17.58
N ILE A 98 -18.95 16.00 18.48
CA ILE A 98 -19.40 15.58 19.81
C ILE A 98 -20.46 14.48 19.70
N ASN A 99 -21.45 14.66 18.82
CA ASN A 99 -22.51 13.67 18.62
C ASN A 99 -21.96 12.35 18.05
N ILE A 100 -21.03 12.40 17.09
CA ILE A 100 -20.36 11.21 16.56
C ILE A 100 -19.58 10.47 17.66
N PHE A 101 -18.81 11.20 18.49
CA PHE A 101 -18.08 10.59 19.60
C PHE A 101 -19.00 9.97 20.64
N ALA A 102 -20.10 10.64 20.98
CA ALA A 102 -21.12 10.12 21.88
C ALA A 102 -21.72 8.81 21.33
N ASN A 103 -22.09 8.80 20.05
CA ASN A 103 -22.65 7.63 19.39
C ASN A 103 -21.65 6.48 19.26
N LEU A 104 -20.39 6.78 18.93
CA LEU A 104 -19.31 5.79 18.92
C LEU A 104 -19.09 5.20 20.32
N LYS A 105 -19.06 6.03 21.37
CA LYS A 105 -18.94 5.57 22.75
C LYS A 105 -20.11 4.67 23.15
N ASN A 106 -21.34 5.05 22.76
CA ASN A 106 -22.52 4.24 22.99
C ASN A 106 -22.44 2.90 22.25
N LEU A 107 -22.04 2.89 20.97
CA LEU A 107 -21.83 1.67 20.20
C LEU A 107 -20.75 0.78 20.85
N ILE A 108 -19.63 1.34 21.27
CA ILE A 108 -18.55 0.60 21.96
C ILE A 108 -19.06 0.01 23.29
N SER A 109 -19.88 0.76 24.04
CA SER A 109 -20.48 0.27 25.30
C SER A 109 -21.47 -0.87 25.07
N VAL A 110 -22.21 -0.84 23.95
CA VAL A 110 -23.16 -1.89 23.54
C VAL A 110 -22.42 -3.13 23.01
N PHE A 111 -21.32 -2.94 22.28
CA PHE A 111 -20.49 -4.04 21.75
C PHE A 111 -19.49 -4.62 22.76
N GLY A 112 -19.50 -4.15 24.01
CA GLY A 112 -18.96 -4.92 25.14
C GLY A 112 -17.45 -5.14 25.11
N ILE A 113 -16.66 -4.07 24.98
CA ILE A 113 -15.35 -4.06 25.66
C ILE A 113 -15.59 -3.41 27.01
N ARG A 114 -16.14 -4.22 27.92
CA ARG A 114 -16.14 -3.94 29.35
C ARG A 114 -14.68 -4.00 29.79
N ASN A 115 -14.08 -2.84 30.05
CA ASN A 115 -12.97 -2.79 31.00
C ASN A 115 -13.56 -2.84 32.40
#